data_AF-A0A8I2ZF95-F1
#
_entry.id   AF-A0A8I2ZF95-F1
#
_cell.length_a   1.000
_cell.length_b   1.000
_cell.length_c   1.000
_cell.angle_alpha   90.00
_cell.angle_beta   90.00
_cell.angle_gamma   90.00
#
_symmetry.space_group_name_H-M   'P 1'
#
loop_
_entity.id
_entity.type
_entity.pdbx_description
1 polymer ?
#
loop_
_entity_poly.entity_id
_entity_poly.type
_entity_poly.pdbx_seq_one_letter_code
_entity_poly.pdbx_strand_id
1 'polypeptide(L)'
;MVDICDAEAVKNAYASIVSSGMAPVSGVVQAAGILQVSGVRCLSVRHDIDNLIQDSLYDRMSFEDWMKVMRPKTLGSSNLVEYFGRPADLARPPWFIFLSSSAGIIGNRGQANYAAANVYLDALARSGKIMGRAYALDIGPILAAGMATDSDETLKILRASGFYGIRLDDFLKVFERAVVGEILPDVLMPSQVVLGVGTGGLMLQNKSADPFWARTALYSYLKLLDMPPPDLSVIGSATANSLKSKLGACEDLAEATALVCRGLKKEVSSQATVGADQMDESKPLKDYGVDSLTAVQVRAWALDKVGASLSVFNIMSNKTILELSEEMARTATGFGKDGE
;
A
#
# COMPACT_ATOMS: atom_id res chain seq x y z
N MET A 1 -15.16 19.23 22.72
CA MET A 1 -14.80 18.68 21.39
C MET A 1 -15.52 19.52 20.34
N VAL A 2 -14.87 19.78 19.22
CA VAL A 2 -15.34 20.67 18.14
C VAL A 2 -15.38 19.84 16.87
N ASP A 3 -16.47 19.88 16.12
CA ASP A 3 -16.50 19.29 14.77
C ASP A 3 -15.76 20.24 13.82
N ILE A 4 -14.59 19.83 13.35
CA ILE A 4 -13.77 20.62 12.44
C ILE A 4 -14.40 20.77 11.05
N CYS A 5 -15.37 19.92 10.70
CA CYS A 5 -16.12 20.04 9.44
C CYS A 5 -17.13 21.19 9.47
N ASP A 6 -17.48 21.69 10.66
CA ASP A 6 -18.31 22.87 10.86
C ASP A 6 -17.41 24.10 11.02
N ALA A 7 -17.39 24.96 10.00
CA ALA A 7 -16.55 26.14 9.97
C ALA A 7 -16.88 27.14 11.09
N GLU A 8 -18.16 27.26 11.50
CA GLU A 8 -18.55 28.17 12.58
C GLU A 8 -18.13 27.59 13.94
N ALA A 9 -18.18 26.26 14.10
CA ALA A 9 -17.66 25.60 15.28
C ALA A 9 -16.14 25.82 15.44
N VAL A 10 -15.36 25.72 14.35
CA VAL A 10 -13.92 26.01 14.36
C VAL A 10 -13.64 27.46 14.73
N LYS A 11 -14.37 28.40 14.14
CA LYS A 11 -14.27 29.83 14.44
C LYS A 11 -14.55 30.15 15.91
N ASN A 12 -15.63 29.59 16.45
CA ASN A 12 -16.00 29.79 17.85
C ASN A 12 -14.96 29.19 18.80
N ALA A 13 -14.39 28.04 18.45
CA ALA A 13 -13.29 27.44 19.20
C ALA A 13 -12.05 28.34 19.20
N TYR A 14 -11.68 28.90 18.05
CA TYR A 14 -10.56 29.84 17.95
C TYR A 14 -10.80 31.11 18.79
N ALA A 15 -11.98 31.72 18.67
CA ALA A 15 -12.36 32.89 19.46
C ALA A 15 -12.28 32.60 20.98
N SER A 16 -12.68 31.39 21.40
CA SER A 16 -12.57 30.96 22.80
C SER A 16 -11.12 30.81 23.27
N ILE A 17 -10.19 30.34 22.43
CA ILE A 17 -8.77 30.24 22.78
C ILE A 17 -8.19 31.64 22.99
N VAL A 18 -8.49 32.56 22.08
CA VAL A 18 -8.01 33.95 22.14
C VAL A 18 -8.57 34.67 23.37
N SER A 19 -9.87 34.53 23.67
CA SER A 19 -10.50 35.20 24.82
C SER A 19 -10.08 34.63 26.18
N SER A 20 -9.60 33.38 26.22
CA SER A 20 -9.13 32.73 27.45
C SER A 20 -7.72 33.17 27.88
N GLY A 21 -7.06 34.06 27.13
CA GLY A 21 -5.71 34.53 27.45
C GLY A 21 -4.62 33.47 27.25
N MET A 22 -4.91 32.39 26.51
CA MET A 22 -3.91 31.38 26.16
C MET A 22 -2.86 31.95 25.22
N ALA A 23 -1.66 31.36 25.23
CA ALA A 23 -0.61 31.72 24.30
C ALA A 23 -1.09 31.53 22.83
N PRO A 24 -0.58 32.33 21.88
CA PRO A 24 -0.90 32.17 20.46
C PRO A 24 -0.65 30.74 19.97
N VAL A 25 -1.56 30.24 19.14
CA VAL A 25 -1.43 28.91 18.53
C VAL A 25 -0.16 28.87 17.71
N SER A 26 0.79 28.03 18.12
CA SER A 26 2.11 27.90 17.47
C SER A 26 2.15 26.76 16.45
N GLY A 27 1.16 25.86 16.48
CA GLY A 27 1.09 24.71 15.59
C GLY A 27 -0.29 24.08 15.53
N VAL A 28 -0.60 23.45 14.40
CA VAL A 28 -1.84 22.71 14.14
C VAL A 28 -1.49 21.30 13.69
N VAL A 29 -2.03 20.30 14.40
CA VAL A 29 -1.92 18.89 14.02
C VAL A 29 -3.28 18.41 13.57
N GLN A 30 -3.39 18.02 12.30
CA GLN A 30 -4.59 17.39 11.77
C GLN A 30 -4.42 15.87 11.83
N ALA A 31 -5.04 15.27 12.83
CA ALA A 31 -5.04 13.82 13.08
C ALA A 31 -6.42 13.17 12.82
N ALA A 32 -7.34 13.86 12.15
CA ALA A 32 -8.63 13.30 11.79
C ALA A 32 -8.42 12.07 10.88
N GLY A 33 -8.56 10.90 11.49
CA GLY A 33 -8.41 9.60 10.87
C GLY A 33 -9.57 8.74 11.32
N ILE A 34 -10.27 8.20 10.35
CA ILE A 34 -11.23 7.13 10.53
C ILE A 34 -10.54 5.93 9.89
N LEU A 35 -10.34 4.84 10.61
CA LEU A 35 -9.79 3.59 10.07
C LEU A 35 -10.38 2.40 10.81
N GLN A 36 -10.96 1.48 10.05
CA GLN A 36 -11.31 0.14 10.45
C GLN A 36 -10.56 -0.72 9.42
N VAL A 37 -9.45 -1.32 9.85
CA VAL A 37 -8.84 -2.39 9.06
C VAL A 37 -9.62 -3.63 9.44
N SER A 38 -10.18 -4.33 8.48
CA SER A 38 -10.92 -5.59 8.72
C SER A 38 -10.09 -6.53 9.63
N GLY A 39 -10.51 -6.68 10.89
CA GLY A 39 -9.83 -7.52 11.90
C GLY A 39 -8.93 -6.81 12.92
N VAL A 40 -8.70 -5.49 12.84
CA VAL A 40 -7.93 -4.73 13.84
C VAL A 40 -8.74 -3.53 14.34
N ARG A 41 -9.06 -3.53 15.64
CA ARG A 41 -9.64 -2.37 16.33
C ARG A 41 -8.56 -1.32 16.58
N CYS A 42 -8.73 -0.13 16.01
CA CYS A 42 -7.85 1.00 16.30
C CYS A 42 -8.26 1.63 17.64
N LEU A 43 -7.39 1.55 18.65
CA LEU A 43 -7.59 2.16 19.97
C LEU A 43 -7.13 3.62 19.95
N SER A 44 -7.99 4.52 19.51
CA SER A 44 -8.03 5.93 19.93
C SER A 44 -9.23 6.60 19.25
N VAL A 45 -10.04 7.28 20.06
CA VAL A 45 -11.35 7.90 19.76
C VAL A 45 -12.54 6.93 19.98
N ARG A 46 -13.35 7.30 21.00
CA ARG A 46 -14.52 6.65 21.62
C ARG A 46 -15.27 5.56 20.84
N HIS A 47 -15.78 4.61 21.65
CA HIS A 47 -16.68 3.45 21.42
C HIS A 47 -17.88 3.57 20.43
N ASP A 48 -18.10 4.71 19.75
CA ASP A 48 -19.23 4.90 18.83
C ASP A 48 -18.83 4.86 17.33
N ILE A 49 -17.56 4.56 17.01
CA ILE A 49 -17.01 4.59 15.63
C ILE A 49 -16.82 3.18 15.03
N ASP A 50 -17.31 2.13 15.68
CA ASP A 50 -17.09 0.72 15.31
C ASP A 50 -17.60 0.28 13.91
N ASN A 51 -18.20 1.19 13.12
CA ASN A 51 -18.78 0.93 11.79
C ASN A 51 -18.34 1.90 10.68
N LEU A 52 -17.28 2.68 10.87
CA LEU A 52 -17.05 3.89 10.05
C LEU A 52 -16.06 3.74 8.88
N ILE A 53 -15.31 2.63 8.78
CA ILE A 53 -14.66 2.21 7.52
C ILE A 53 -15.16 0.83 7.17
N GLN A 54 -15.96 0.76 6.11
CA GLN A 54 -16.18 -0.50 5.43
C GLN A 54 -15.14 -0.56 4.32
N ASP A 55 -14.05 -1.31 4.55
CA ASP A 55 -13.14 -1.68 3.47
C ASP A 55 -14.02 -2.31 2.38
N SER A 56 -14.22 -1.57 1.30
CA SER A 56 -15.12 -1.94 0.22
C SER A 56 -14.41 -1.64 -1.08
N LEU A 57 -14.55 -2.57 -2.03
CA LEU A 57 -14.11 -2.31 -3.37
C LEU A 57 -14.81 -1.04 -3.88
N TYR A 58 -14.08 -0.21 -4.63
CA TYR A 58 -14.55 1.10 -5.05
C TYR A 58 -15.91 1.04 -5.79
N ASP A 59 -16.15 -0.03 -6.55
CA ASP A 59 -17.40 -0.29 -7.26
C ASP A 59 -18.61 -0.55 -6.34
N ARG A 60 -18.37 -0.96 -5.10
CA ARG A 60 -19.40 -1.26 -4.07
C ARG A 60 -19.38 -0.26 -2.92
N MET A 61 -18.56 0.79 -2.99
CA MET A 61 -18.47 1.80 -1.95
C MET A 61 -19.64 2.77 -2.07
N SER A 62 -20.43 2.91 -1.00
CA SER A 62 -21.50 3.89 -0.97
C SER A 62 -20.94 5.31 -0.94
N PHE A 63 -21.69 6.27 -1.49
CA PHE A 63 -21.30 7.68 -1.39
C PHE A 63 -21.24 8.16 0.07
N GLU A 64 -22.07 7.59 0.94
CA GLU A 64 -22.06 7.90 2.37
C GLU A 64 -20.74 7.49 3.03
N ASP A 65 -20.26 6.27 2.77
CA ASP A 65 -19.00 5.76 3.32
C ASP A 65 -17.78 6.46 2.72
N TRP A 66 -17.86 6.86 1.45
CA TRP A 66 -16.88 7.75 0.84
C TRP A 66 -16.81 9.08 1.60
N MET A 67 -17.94 9.74 1.81
CA MET A 67 -18.00 11.06 2.44
C MET A 67 -17.65 11.03 3.93
N LYS A 68 -17.96 9.95 4.65
CA LYS A 68 -17.55 9.77 6.06
C LYS A 68 -16.03 9.89 6.24
N VAL A 69 -15.26 9.26 5.36
CA VAL A 69 -13.78 9.29 5.41
C VAL A 69 -13.22 10.60 4.83
N MET A 70 -13.81 11.08 3.74
CA MET A 70 -13.32 12.28 3.04
C MET A 70 -13.53 13.56 3.84
N ARG A 71 -14.70 13.77 4.45
CA ARG A 71 -15.08 15.07 5.03
C ARG A 71 -14.10 15.57 6.10
N PRO A 72 -13.67 14.77 7.09
CA PRO A 72 -12.76 15.28 8.13
C PRO A 72 -11.38 15.64 7.59
N LYS A 73 -10.86 14.89 6.61
CA LYS A 73 -9.55 15.14 6.00
C LYS A 73 -9.58 16.20 4.91
N THR A 74 -10.73 16.46 4.30
CA THR A 74 -10.87 17.50 3.26
C THR A 74 -11.44 18.79 3.82
N LEU A 75 -12.75 18.87 4.03
CA LEU A 75 -13.44 20.04 4.57
C LEU A 75 -12.86 20.44 5.93
N GLY A 76 -12.65 19.47 6.83
CA GLY A 76 -12.10 19.74 8.14
C GLY A 76 -10.70 20.37 8.10
N SER A 77 -9.80 19.85 7.27
CA SER A 77 -8.45 20.44 7.14
C SER A 77 -8.46 21.78 6.40
N SER A 78 -9.35 21.97 5.42
CA SER A 78 -9.53 23.26 4.75
C SER A 78 -9.99 24.34 5.73
N ASN A 79 -10.96 24.03 6.60
CA ASN A 79 -11.42 24.96 7.64
C ASN A 79 -10.27 25.32 8.60
N LEU A 80 -9.47 24.34 9.02
CA LEU A 80 -8.28 24.63 9.84
C LEU A 80 -7.28 25.55 9.12
N VAL A 81 -7.03 25.32 7.83
CA VAL A 81 -6.14 26.18 7.04
C VAL A 81 -6.71 27.59 6.84
N GLU A 82 -8.03 27.74 6.72
CA GLU A 82 -8.66 29.05 6.60
C GLU A 82 -8.40 29.91 7.85
N TYR A 83 -8.57 29.36 9.04
CA TYR A 83 -8.40 30.12 10.29
C TYR A 83 -6.96 30.23 10.76
N PHE A 84 -6.15 29.19 10.58
CA PHE A 84 -4.78 29.14 11.11
C PHE A 84 -3.69 29.32 10.06
N GLY A 85 -4.01 29.15 8.77
CA GLY A 85 -3.02 29.07 7.69
C GLY A 85 -2.55 30.42 7.17
N ARG A 86 -3.37 31.48 7.31
CA ARG A 86 -3.03 32.87 6.93
C ARG A 86 -3.55 33.88 7.96
N PRO A 87 -3.08 33.81 9.20
CA PRO A 87 -3.60 34.69 10.24
C PRO A 87 -3.14 36.12 9.98
N ALA A 88 -4.08 37.07 9.88
CA ALA A 88 -3.77 38.49 9.77
C ALA A 88 -3.11 39.04 11.06
N ASP A 89 -3.43 38.43 12.20
CA ASP A 89 -3.13 38.98 13.54
C ASP A 89 -2.13 38.14 14.37
N LEU A 90 -1.56 37.07 13.82
CA LEU A 90 -0.55 36.28 14.54
C LEU A 90 0.85 36.81 14.23
N ALA A 91 1.60 37.12 15.30
CA ALA A 91 3.00 37.56 15.20
C ALA A 91 3.91 36.57 14.45
N ARG A 92 3.54 35.27 14.43
CA ARG A 92 4.17 34.22 13.62
C ARG A 92 3.09 33.24 13.14
N PRO A 93 3.11 32.80 11.87
CA PRO A 93 2.17 31.79 11.39
C PRO A 93 2.48 30.43 12.04
N PRO A 94 1.47 29.66 12.46
CA PRO A 94 1.68 28.34 13.04
C PRO A 94 2.22 27.35 12.00
N TRP A 95 2.97 26.36 12.45
CA TRP A 95 3.28 25.19 11.61
C TRP A 95 2.07 24.27 11.50
N PHE A 96 2.01 23.48 10.43
CA PHE A 96 0.96 22.50 10.17
C PHE A 96 1.57 21.11 9.97
N ILE A 97 1.01 20.13 10.65
CA ILE A 97 1.33 18.72 10.43
C ILE A 97 0.03 17.98 10.14
N PHE A 98 -0.07 17.41 8.94
CA PHE A 98 -1.16 16.54 8.54
C PHE A 98 -0.72 15.09 8.71
N LEU A 99 -1.43 14.35 9.57
CA LEU A 99 -1.24 12.90 9.67
C LEU A 99 -1.97 12.24 8.50
N SER A 100 -1.22 12.02 7.44
CA SER A 100 -1.62 11.36 6.21
C SER A 100 -1.30 9.86 6.29
N SER A 101 -1.35 9.15 5.17
CA SER A 101 -1.08 7.72 5.13
C SER A 101 -0.34 7.29 3.88
N SER A 102 0.62 6.38 4.07
CA SER A 102 1.30 5.67 2.98
C SER A 102 0.35 4.90 2.05
N ALA A 103 -0.89 4.61 2.47
CA ALA A 103 -1.93 4.08 1.59
C ALA A 103 -2.29 5.04 0.44
N GLY A 104 -2.09 6.35 0.61
CA GLY A 104 -2.19 7.34 -0.48
C GLY A 104 -1.06 7.25 -1.50
N ILE A 105 0.07 6.64 -1.13
CA ILE A 105 1.27 6.51 -1.96
C ILE A 105 1.27 5.20 -2.73
N ILE A 106 1.12 4.06 -2.04
CA ILE A 106 1.21 2.73 -2.66
C ILE A 106 -0.16 2.08 -2.92
N GLY A 107 -1.24 2.69 -2.43
CA GLY A 107 -2.59 2.13 -2.47
C GLY A 107 -2.79 1.04 -1.42
N ASN A 108 -4.07 0.80 -1.08
CA ASN A 108 -4.49 -0.39 -0.35
C ASN A 108 -5.85 -0.86 -0.88
N ARG A 109 -6.03 -2.17 -0.99
CA ARG A 109 -7.28 -2.74 -1.54
C ARG A 109 -8.43 -2.42 -0.59
N GLY A 110 -9.55 -1.97 -1.15
CA GLY A 110 -10.73 -1.59 -0.37
C GLY A 110 -10.70 -0.18 0.25
N GLN A 111 -9.61 0.58 0.07
CA GLN A 111 -9.37 1.85 0.76
C GLN A 111 -9.27 3.06 -0.18
N ALA A 112 -10.08 3.09 -1.23
CA ALA A 112 -10.06 4.17 -2.22
C ALA A 112 -10.39 5.55 -1.61
N ASN A 113 -11.44 5.63 -0.78
CA ASN A 113 -11.81 6.84 -0.04
C ASN A 113 -10.69 7.29 0.91
N TYR A 114 -10.08 6.36 1.65
CA TYR A 114 -9.01 6.64 2.59
C TYR A 114 -7.74 7.12 1.87
N ALA A 115 -7.32 6.46 0.79
CA ALA A 115 -6.20 6.91 -0.02
C ALA A 115 -6.46 8.31 -0.59
N ALA A 116 -7.63 8.56 -1.18
CA ALA A 116 -7.99 9.88 -1.72
C ALA A 116 -7.99 10.98 -0.64
N ALA A 117 -8.52 10.69 0.54
CA ALA A 117 -8.59 11.62 1.66
C ALA A 117 -7.20 12.01 2.18
N ASN A 118 -6.26 11.06 2.21
CA ASN A 118 -4.88 11.29 2.62
C ASN A 118 -4.09 12.05 1.53
N VAL A 119 -4.25 11.69 0.25
CA VAL A 119 -3.60 12.43 -0.86
C VAL A 119 -4.07 13.89 -0.93
N TYR A 120 -5.30 14.19 -0.51
CA TYR A 120 -5.74 15.57 -0.34
C TYR A 120 -4.88 16.33 0.70
N LEU A 121 -4.56 15.71 1.84
CA LEU A 121 -3.70 16.32 2.86
C LEU A 121 -2.28 16.56 2.33
N ASP A 122 -1.75 15.61 1.54
CA ASP A 122 -0.45 15.74 0.90
C ASP A 122 -0.41 16.93 -0.06
N ALA A 123 -1.48 17.09 -0.86
CA ALA A 123 -1.63 18.21 -1.77
C ALA A 123 -1.81 19.52 -0.99
N LEU A 124 -2.57 19.51 0.11
CA LEU A 124 -2.81 20.69 0.94
C LEU A 124 -1.50 21.21 1.58
N ALA A 125 -0.66 20.31 2.11
CA ALA A 125 0.66 20.67 2.65
C ALA A 125 1.56 21.34 1.59
N ARG A 126 1.43 20.95 0.31
CA ARG A 126 2.21 21.48 -0.82
C ARG A 126 1.55 22.65 -1.55
N SER A 127 0.33 23.04 -1.17
CA SER A 127 -0.51 23.95 -1.96
C SER A 127 -0.06 25.41 -1.96
N GLY A 128 0.86 25.82 -1.08
CA GLY A 128 1.22 27.23 -0.85
C GLY A 128 0.10 28.06 -0.20
N LYS A 129 -0.99 27.42 0.24
CA LYS A 129 -2.09 28.10 0.95
C LYS A 129 -1.73 28.45 2.39
N ILE A 130 -0.79 27.71 3.00
CA ILE A 130 -0.36 27.89 4.38
C ILE A 130 0.90 28.76 4.37
N MET A 131 0.88 29.89 5.10
CA MET A 131 2.04 30.79 5.22
C MET A 131 3.14 30.20 6.12
N GLY A 132 2.74 29.44 7.15
CA GLY A 132 3.67 28.70 7.99
C GLY A 132 4.22 27.46 7.29
N ARG A 133 5.13 26.77 7.98
CA ARG A 133 5.65 25.48 7.52
C ARG A 133 4.53 24.45 7.54
N ALA A 134 4.40 23.63 6.49
CA ALA A 134 3.35 22.62 6.39
C ALA A 134 3.93 21.28 5.91
N TYR A 135 3.57 20.21 6.60
CA TYR A 135 4.09 18.87 6.36
C TYR A 135 2.96 17.85 6.34
N ALA A 136 2.95 16.97 5.34
CA ALA A 136 2.17 15.75 5.35
C ALA A 136 3.09 14.57 5.73
N LEU A 137 2.70 13.84 6.76
CA LEU A 137 3.38 12.61 7.17
C LEU A 137 2.55 11.44 6.66
N ASP A 138 3.01 10.73 5.65
CA ASP A 138 2.37 9.55 5.08
C ASP A 138 2.75 8.31 5.89
N ILE A 139 1.99 8.07 6.95
CA ILE A 139 2.34 7.07 7.96
C ILE A 139 1.87 5.68 7.49
N GLY A 140 2.77 4.70 7.57
CA GLY A 140 2.44 3.27 7.59
C GLY A 140 1.90 2.80 8.95
N PRO A 141 1.80 1.49 9.18
CA PRO A 141 1.33 0.94 10.44
C PRO A 141 2.27 1.30 11.59
N ILE A 142 1.76 1.90 12.67
CA ILE A 142 2.54 2.12 13.90
C ILE A 142 2.41 0.88 14.79
N LEU A 143 3.55 0.31 15.19
CA LEU A 143 3.66 -0.84 16.08
C LEU A 143 3.42 -0.40 17.54
N ALA A 144 2.70 -1.21 18.32
CA ALA A 144 2.36 -0.99 19.73
C ALA A 144 1.46 0.23 20.05
N ALA A 145 0.96 0.97 19.06
CA ALA A 145 -0.07 2.01 19.23
C ALA A 145 -1.00 2.11 18.01
N GLY A 146 -2.31 2.21 18.25
CA GLY A 146 -3.29 2.39 17.18
C GLY A 146 -3.60 1.14 16.36
N MET A 147 -2.88 0.90 15.26
CA MET A 147 -3.34 0.12 14.07
C MET A 147 -2.78 -1.30 13.91
N ALA A 148 -1.74 -1.69 14.65
CA ALA A 148 -1.17 -3.03 14.58
C ALA A 148 -1.16 -3.64 15.98
N THR A 149 -2.08 -4.57 16.23
CA THR A 149 -1.94 -5.51 17.34
C THR A 149 -0.78 -6.46 17.00
N ASP A 150 0.01 -6.86 18.00
CA ASP A 150 1.24 -7.65 17.85
C ASP A 150 1.01 -9.10 17.38
N SER A 151 -0.04 -9.38 16.60
CA SER A 151 -0.22 -10.69 15.98
C SER A 151 0.71 -10.82 14.77
N ASP A 152 1.59 -11.82 14.79
CA ASP A 152 2.52 -12.11 13.69
C ASP A 152 1.81 -12.26 12.35
N GLU A 153 0.56 -12.72 12.35
CA GLU A 153 -0.23 -12.92 11.14
C GLU A 153 -0.69 -11.59 10.52
N THR A 154 -1.15 -10.63 11.34
CA THR A 154 -1.49 -9.28 10.88
C THR A 154 -0.27 -8.60 10.25
N LEU A 155 0.90 -8.74 10.88
CA LEU A 155 2.15 -8.17 10.35
C LEU A 155 2.57 -8.81 9.02
N LYS A 156 2.38 -10.13 8.84
CA LYS A 156 2.63 -10.78 7.55
C LYS A 156 1.72 -10.26 6.46
N ILE A 157 0.41 -10.11 6.73
CA ILE A 157 -0.56 -9.58 5.77
C ILE A 157 -0.19 -8.15 5.36
N LEU A 158 0.15 -7.30 6.32
CA LEU A 158 0.58 -5.92 6.04
C LEU A 158 1.85 -5.89 5.16
N ARG A 159 2.85 -6.70 5.48
CA ARG A 159 4.09 -6.80 4.68
C ARG A 159 3.85 -7.33 3.27
N ALA A 160 2.96 -8.31 3.12
CA ALA A 160 2.56 -8.83 1.81
C ALA A 160 1.84 -7.78 0.96
N SER A 161 1.14 -6.83 1.60
CA SER A 161 0.57 -5.64 0.95
C SER A 161 1.57 -4.49 0.77
N GLY A 162 2.81 -4.66 1.25
CA GLY A 162 3.88 -3.67 1.09
C GLY A 162 4.00 -2.64 2.21
N PHE A 163 3.27 -2.82 3.31
CA PHE A 163 3.34 -1.97 4.50
C PHE A 163 4.27 -2.57 5.56
N TYR A 164 5.16 -1.74 6.09
CA TYR A 164 6.15 -2.12 7.09
C TYR A 164 5.92 -1.32 8.36
N GLY A 165 5.93 -2.01 9.50
CA GLY A 165 5.65 -1.42 10.79
C GLY A 165 6.70 -0.38 11.20
N ILE A 166 6.23 0.73 11.73
CA ILE A 166 7.02 1.84 12.29
C ILE A 166 6.91 1.78 13.80
N ARG A 167 8.01 1.81 14.54
CA ARG A 167 7.94 1.92 16.01
C ARG A 167 7.42 3.30 16.39
N LEU A 168 6.59 3.39 17.42
CA LEU A 168 6.05 4.67 17.89
C LEU A 168 7.17 5.69 18.16
N ASP A 169 8.26 5.29 18.83
CA ASP A 169 9.40 6.15 19.11
C ASP A 169 10.05 6.71 17.84
N ASP A 170 10.09 5.94 16.76
CA ASP A 170 10.66 6.39 15.49
C ASP A 170 9.73 7.37 14.78
N PHE A 171 8.41 7.14 14.85
CA PHE A 171 7.43 8.11 14.37
C PHE A 171 7.51 9.43 15.16
N LEU A 172 7.62 9.37 16.49
CA LEU A 172 7.71 10.56 17.33
C LEU A 172 8.95 11.41 17.00
N LYS A 173 10.10 10.78 16.69
CA LYS A 173 11.28 11.50 16.19
C LYS A 173 11.00 12.22 14.88
N VAL A 174 10.30 11.61 13.94
CA VAL A 174 9.92 12.27 12.66
C VAL A 174 8.97 13.44 12.93
N PHE A 175 8.01 13.25 13.84
CA PHE A 175 7.08 14.30 14.24
C PHE A 175 7.80 15.49 14.89
N GLU A 176 8.76 15.24 15.80
CA GLU A 176 9.61 16.29 16.38
C GLU A 176 10.37 17.07 15.30
N ARG A 177 10.93 16.37 14.31
CA ARG A 177 11.60 17.02 13.17
C ARG A 177 10.64 17.87 12.33
N ALA A 178 9.38 17.48 12.20
CA ALA A 178 8.36 18.31 11.54
C ALA A 178 8.05 19.59 12.33
N VAL A 179 7.96 19.47 13.65
CA VAL A 179 7.78 20.64 14.52
C VAL A 179 8.98 21.59 14.40
N VAL A 180 10.21 21.09 14.40
CA VAL A 180 11.43 21.90 14.21
C VAL A 180 11.53 22.48 12.80
N GLY A 181 11.20 21.69 11.79
CA GLY A 181 11.23 22.04 10.36
C GLY A 181 12.49 21.63 9.62
N GLU A 182 13.36 20.89 10.28
CA GLU A 182 14.66 20.45 9.77
C GLU A 182 14.89 18.98 10.13
N ILE A 183 15.41 18.21 9.17
CA ILE A 183 15.80 16.81 9.41
C ILE A 183 17.22 16.70 9.96
N LEU A 184 18.09 17.64 9.60
CA LEU A 184 19.46 17.84 10.09
C LEU A 184 19.71 19.35 10.16
N PRO A 185 20.74 19.82 10.89
CA PRO A 185 21.11 21.24 10.87
C PRO A 185 21.23 21.75 9.44
N ASP A 186 20.52 22.85 9.14
CA ASP A 186 20.47 23.50 7.82
C ASP A 186 19.85 22.66 6.68
N VAL A 187 19.26 21.49 6.99
CA VAL A 187 18.55 20.65 6.03
C VAL A 187 17.05 20.67 6.33
N LEU A 188 16.33 21.47 5.55
CA LEU A 188 14.88 21.64 5.69
C LEU A 188 14.14 20.31 5.52
N MET A 189 13.09 20.13 6.31
CA MET A 189 12.19 19.01 6.16
C MET A 189 11.37 19.15 4.88
N PRO A 190 11.26 18.10 4.04
CA PRO A 190 10.38 18.13 2.89
C PRO A 190 8.92 18.22 3.33
N SER A 191 8.09 18.89 2.52
CA SER A 191 6.66 19.08 2.79
C SER A 191 5.82 17.80 2.80
N GLN A 192 6.41 16.68 2.35
CA GLN A 192 5.81 15.35 2.38
C GLN A 192 6.86 14.32 2.77
N VAL A 193 6.55 13.48 3.76
CA VAL A 193 7.45 12.43 4.26
C VAL A 193 6.71 11.10 4.30
N VAL A 194 7.23 10.12 3.57
CA VAL A 194 6.64 8.78 3.48
C VAL A 194 7.34 7.80 4.42
N LEU A 195 6.55 7.10 5.23
CA LEU A 195 7.03 6.17 6.25
C LEU A 195 6.34 4.81 6.09
N GLY A 196 7.07 3.73 6.40
CA GLY A 196 6.48 2.38 6.49
C GLY A 196 6.04 1.78 5.15
N VAL A 197 6.66 2.19 4.04
CA VAL A 197 6.49 1.59 2.71
C VAL A 197 7.65 0.63 2.44
N GLY A 198 7.34 -0.52 1.84
CA GLY A 198 8.34 -1.52 1.45
C GLY A 198 9.30 -1.01 0.38
N THR A 199 10.59 -1.14 0.65
CA THR A 199 11.66 -0.98 -0.34
C THR A 199 12.12 -2.34 -0.85
N GLY A 200 12.91 -2.37 -1.93
CA GLY A 200 13.47 -3.62 -2.47
C GLY A 200 14.22 -4.42 -1.41
N GLY A 201 15.10 -3.76 -0.65
CA GLY A 201 15.85 -4.39 0.44
C GLY A 201 14.96 -4.90 1.56
N LEU A 202 13.97 -4.12 2.00
CA LEU A 202 13.03 -4.55 3.03
C LEU A 202 12.21 -5.76 2.59
N MET A 203 11.73 -5.76 1.33
CA MET A 203 11.01 -6.89 0.74
C MET A 203 11.88 -8.15 0.66
N LEU A 204 13.14 -8.00 0.23
CA LEU A 204 14.10 -9.09 0.16
C LEU A 204 14.41 -9.67 1.55
N GLN A 205 14.71 -8.82 2.54
CA GLN A 205 15.03 -9.23 3.91
C GLN A 205 13.86 -9.94 4.58
N ASN A 206 12.63 -9.47 4.36
CA ASN A 206 11.42 -10.02 4.97
C ASN A 206 10.80 -11.15 4.15
N LYS A 207 11.41 -11.55 3.02
CA LYS A 207 10.88 -12.56 2.10
C LYS A 207 9.39 -12.35 1.78
N SER A 208 9.00 -11.09 1.64
CA SER A 208 7.59 -10.73 1.44
C SER A 208 7.15 -11.09 0.03
N ALA A 209 5.86 -11.36 -0.13
CA ALA A 209 5.25 -11.50 -1.45
C ALA A 209 5.44 -10.20 -2.26
N ASP A 210 5.47 -10.30 -3.59
CA ASP A 210 5.54 -9.13 -4.49
C ASP A 210 4.20 -8.38 -4.43
N PRO A 211 4.12 -7.21 -3.78
CA PRO A 211 2.84 -6.53 -3.59
C PRO A 211 2.35 -5.99 -4.93
N PHE A 212 1.02 -5.93 -5.11
CA PHE A 212 0.40 -5.60 -6.39
C PHE A 212 0.93 -4.30 -7.02
N TRP A 213 1.26 -3.30 -6.20
CA TRP A 213 1.74 -2.01 -6.65
C TRP A 213 3.17 -2.07 -7.15
N ALA A 214 4.03 -2.95 -6.63
CA ALA A 214 5.45 -2.99 -6.94
C ALA A 214 5.76 -3.22 -8.42
N ARG A 215 4.87 -3.87 -9.18
CA ARG A 215 5.02 -4.07 -10.64
C ARG A 215 4.76 -2.80 -11.46
N THR A 216 4.25 -1.73 -10.85
CA THR A 216 3.98 -0.45 -11.51
C THR A 216 5.28 0.32 -11.72
N ALA A 217 5.48 0.84 -12.94
CA ALA A 217 6.69 1.60 -13.29
C ALA A 217 6.96 2.80 -12.35
N LEU A 218 5.89 3.37 -11.78
CA LEU A 218 5.95 4.46 -10.79
C LEU A 218 6.87 4.14 -9.59
N TYR A 219 6.90 2.88 -9.15
CA TYR A 219 7.65 2.45 -7.97
C TYR A 219 8.96 1.72 -8.32
N SER A 220 9.43 1.83 -9.56
CA SER A 220 10.65 1.18 -10.02
C SER A 220 11.88 1.53 -9.18
N TYR A 221 11.99 2.79 -8.71
CA TYR A 221 13.08 3.21 -7.83
C TYR A 221 12.96 2.68 -6.39
N LEU A 222 11.74 2.53 -5.84
CA LEU A 222 11.54 1.96 -4.50
C LEU A 222 12.09 0.53 -4.42
N LYS A 223 12.05 -0.23 -5.53
CA LYS A 223 12.64 -1.57 -5.64
C LYS A 223 14.17 -1.60 -5.59
N LEU A 224 14.83 -0.47 -5.79
CA LEU A 224 16.28 -0.37 -5.76
C LEU A 224 16.80 0.09 -4.39
N LEU A 225 15.93 0.73 -3.59
CA LEU A 225 16.29 1.18 -2.25
C LEU A 225 16.56 -0.01 -1.32
N ASP A 226 17.53 0.19 -0.42
CA ASP A 226 18.01 -0.78 0.58
C ASP A 226 18.51 -2.12 0.02
N MET A 227 18.60 -2.26 -1.30
CA MET A 227 19.13 -3.47 -1.93
C MET A 227 20.62 -3.61 -1.60
N PRO A 228 21.11 -4.83 -1.33
CA PRO A 228 22.54 -5.06 -1.24
C PRO A 228 23.21 -4.69 -2.57
N PRO A 229 24.50 -4.31 -2.55
CA PRO A 229 25.27 -4.11 -3.78
C PRO A 229 25.10 -5.32 -4.71
N PRO A 230 24.99 -5.11 -6.04
CA PRO A 230 24.81 -6.20 -6.98
C PRO A 230 25.99 -7.17 -6.85
N ASP A 231 25.67 -8.43 -6.56
CA ASP A 231 26.66 -9.49 -6.54
C ASP A 231 27.06 -9.83 -7.98
N LEU A 232 28.18 -9.24 -8.42
CA LEU A 232 28.71 -9.41 -9.77
C LEU A 232 29.16 -10.87 -10.04
N SER A 233 29.25 -11.73 -9.02
CA SER A 233 29.50 -13.16 -9.19
C SER A 233 28.26 -13.96 -9.63
N VAL A 234 27.06 -13.38 -9.48
CA VAL A 234 25.76 -14.04 -9.73
C VAL A 234 25.19 -13.72 -11.13
N ILE A 235 25.84 -12.86 -11.91
CA ILE A 235 25.39 -12.44 -13.26
C ILE A 235 25.24 -13.65 -14.22
N GLY A 236 25.92 -14.77 -13.95
CA GLY A 236 25.71 -16.04 -14.66
C GLY A 236 24.66 -16.99 -14.06
N SER A 237 24.34 -16.87 -12.77
CA SER A 237 23.53 -17.84 -12.01
C SER A 237 22.03 -17.50 -11.96
N ALA A 238 21.66 -16.21 -11.86
CA ALA A 238 20.24 -15.82 -11.83
C ALA A 238 19.52 -16.06 -13.17
N THR A 239 20.23 -15.84 -14.28
CA THR A 239 19.76 -16.16 -15.63
C THR A 239 19.63 -17.67 -15.81
N ALA A 240 20.55 -18.47 -15.26
CA ALA A 240 20.54 -19.93 -15.30
C ALA A 240 19.52 -20.60 -14.34
N ASN A 241 19.02 -19.88 -13.33
CA ASN A 241 18.00 -20.37 -12.39
C ASN A 241 16.58 -19.86 -12.67
N SER A 242 16.41 -18.98 -13.67
CA SER A 242 15.10 -18.48 -14.08
C SER A 242 14.24 -19.62 -14.64
N LEU A 243 12.92 -19.58 -14.40
CA LEU A 243 11.99 -20.59 -14.93
C LEU A 243 12.14 -20.72 -16.45
N LYS A 244 12.30 -19.59 -17.15
CA LYS A 244 12.55 -19.53 -18.60
C LYS A 244 13.82 -20.26 -19.04
N SER A 245 14.92 -20.13 -18.30
CA SER A 245 16.16 -20.87 -18.60
C SER A 245 16.04 -22.36 -18.34
N LYS A 246 15.34 -22.75 -17.27
CA LYS A 246 15.10 -24.16 -16.95
C LYS A 246 14.20 -24.82 -17.99
N LEU A 247 13.18 -24.11 -18.46
CA LEU A 247 12.32 -24.57 -19.56
C LEU A 247 13.10 -24.74 -20.86
N GLY A 248 14.04 -23.83 -21.17
CA GLY A 248 14.92 -23.96 -22.34
C GLY A 248 15.94 -25.10 -22.23
N ALA A 249 16.13 -25.68 -21.05
CA ALA A 249 17.02 -26.81 -20.79
C ALA A 249 16.28 -28.14 -20.62
N CYS A 250 14.94 -28.15 -20.60
CA CYS A 250 14.16 -29.38 -20.56
C CYS A 250 14.34 -30.15 -21.87
N GLU A 251 14.45 -31.48 -21.77
CA GLU A 251 14.61 -32.36 -22.94
C GLU A 251 13.27 -32.89 -23.46
N ASP A 252 12.23 -32.87 -22.63
CA ASP A 252 10.90 -33.32 -22.99
C ASP A 252 9.77 -32.42 -22.45
N LEU A 253 8.58 -32.61 -23.03
CA LEU A 253 7.40 -31.84 -22.67
C LEU A 253 6.87 -32.16 -21.27
N ALA A 254 7.06 -33.39 -20.77
CA ALA A 254 6.55 -33.80 -19.47
C ALA A 254 7.30 -33.08 -18.34
N GLU A 255 8.63 -32.97 -18.47
CA GLU A 255 9.50 -32.22 -17.57
C GLU A 255 9.16 -30.73 -17.60
N ALA A 256 9.02 -30.15 -18.78
CA ALA A 256 8.63 -28.74 -18.94
C ALA A 256 7.26 -28.47 -18.31
N THR A 257 6.28 -29.37 -18.52
CA THR A 257 4.93 -29.28 -17.95
C THR A 257 4.95 -29.36 -16.43
N ALA A 258 5.69 -30.30 -15.86
CA ALA A 258 5.84 -30.43 -14.40
C ALA A 258 6.48 -29.18 -13.78
N LEU A 259 7.44 -28.57 -14.48
CA LEU A 259 8.12 -27.35 -14.04
C LEU A 259 7.18 -26.14 -14.07
N VAL A 260 6.41 -25.96 -15.16
CA VAL A 260 5.38 -24.91 -15.25
C VAL A 260 4.30 -25.13 -14.19
N CYS A 261 3.83 -26.36 -14.00
CA CYS A 261 2.79 -26.71 -13.03
C CYS A 261 3.19 -26.32 -11.60
N ARG A 262 4.42 -26.64 -11.19
CA ARG A 262 4.96 -26.23 -9.89
C ARG A 262 5.04 -24.70 -9.76
N GLY A 263 5.46 -24.02 -10.81
CA GLY A 263 5.51 -22.55 -10.86
C GLY A 263 4.12 -21.92 -10.73
N LEU A 264 3.14 -22.44 -11.47
CA LEU A 264 1.76 -21.98 -11.47
C LEU A 264 1.09 -22.18 -10.11
N LYS A 265 1.25 -23.36 -9.50
CA LYS A 265 0.76 -23.65 -8.13
C LYS A 265 1.33 -22.66 -7.13
N LYS A 266 2.63 -22.34 -7.23
CA LYS A 266 3.27 -21.35 -6.34
C LYS A 266 2.70 -19.95 -6.54
N GLU A 267 2.55 -19.49 -7.80
CA GLU A 267 1.97 -18.18 -8.09
C GLU A 267 0.54 -18.07 -7.55
N VAL A 268 -0.30 -19.07 -7.79
CA VAL A 268 -1.71 -19.08 -7.34
C VAL A 268 -1.81 -19.17 -5.82
N SER A 269 -1.00 -20.02 -5.19
CA SER A 269 -0.98 -20.17 -3.73
C SER A 269 -0.50 -18.93 -2.98
N SER A 270 0.23 -18.02 -3.64
CA SER A 270 0.62 -16.74 -3.02
C SER A 270 -0.58 -15.83 -2.74
N GLN A 271 -1.74 -16.14 -3.31
CA GLN A 271 -2.97 -15.36 -3.23
C GLN A 271 -4.19 -16.17 -2.75
N ALA A 272 -4.09 -17.49 -2.74
CA ALA A 272 -5.14 -18.39 -2.27
C ALA A 272 -4.92 -18.80 -0.80
N THR A 273 -5.99 -19.16 -0.10
CA THR A 273 -5.93 -19.70 1.27
C THR A 273 -5.33 -21.11 1.33
N VAL A 274 -5.14 -21.76 0.17
CA VAL A 274 -4.63 -23.12 0.02
C VAL A 274 -3.17 -23.07 -0.42
N GLY A 275 -2.28 -23.75 0.32
CA GLY A 275 -0.86 -23.84 -0.02
C GLY A 275 -0.60 -24.65 -1.30
N ALA A 276 0.48 -24.34 -2.02
CA ALA A 276 0.82 -24.97 -3.32
C ALA A 276 0.81 -26.50 -3.27
N ASP A 277 1.26 -27.09 -2.16
CA ASP A 277 1.38 -28.55 -2.01
C ASP A 277 0.02 -29.26 -1.85
N GLN A 278 -1.03 -28.51 -1.48
CA GLN A 278 -2.39 -29.01 -1.29
C GLN A 278 -3.27 -28.84 -2.53
N MET A 279 -2.76 -28.21 -3.59
CA MET A 279 -3.49 -28.02 -4.85
C MET A 279 -3.39 -29.27 -5.72
N ASP A 280 -4.56 -29.77 -6.14
CA ASP A 280 -4.75 -30.90 -7.02
C ASP A 280 -4.63 -30.44 -8.48
N GLU A 281 -3.69 -31.04 -9.19
CA GLU A 281 -3.32 -30.67 -10.56
C GLU A 281 -4.42 -31.03 -11.57
N SER A 282 -5.31 -31.95 -11.21
CA SER A 282 -6.45 -32.38 -12.00
C SER A 282 -7.69 -31.48 -11.84
N LYS A 283 -7.60 -30.42 -11.03
CA LYS A 283 -8.70 -29.46 -10.83
C LYS A 283 -8.44 -28.12 -11.52
N PRO A 284 -9.50 -27.40 -11.93
CA PRO A 284 -9.34 -26.08 -12.53
C PRO A 284 -8.95 -25.01 -11.51
N LEU A 285 -8.30 -23.95 -11.98
CA LEU A 285 -7.86 -22.82 -11.14
C LEU A 285 -9.00 -22.11 -10.40
N LYS A 286 -10.20 -22.07 -11.00
CA LYS A 286 -11.40 -21.45 -10.40
C LYS A 286 -11.78 -22.07 -9.04
N ASP A 287 -11.50 -23.36 -8.85
CA ASP A 287 -11.83 -24.09 -7.62
C ASP A 287 -10.92 -23.66 -6.45
N TYR A 288 -9.82 -22.97 -6.76
CA TYR A 288 -8.87 -22.39 -5.81
C TYR A 288 -9.03 -20.88 -5.62
N GLY A 289 -10.16 -20.31 -6.07
CA GLY A 289 -10.48 -18.90 -5.87
C GLY A 289 -9.87 -17.96 -6.90
N VAL A 290 -9.39 -18.47 -8.04
CA VAL A 290 -8.96 -17.63 -9.16
C VAL A 290 -10.19 -17.03 -9.85
N ASP A 291 -10.30 -15.70 -9.79
CA ASP A 291 -11.31 -14.85 -10.42
C ASP A 291 -10.76 -14.06 -11.63
N SER A 292 -11.57 -13.19 -12.23
CA SER A 292 -11.16 -12.39 -13.40
C SER A 292 -9.96 -11.46 -13.14
N LEU A 293 -9.77 -10.99 -11.91
CA LEU A 293 -8.67 -10.07 -11.57
C LEU A 293 -7.37 -10.83 -11.34
N THR A 294 -7.42 -11.92 -10.59
CA THR A 294 -6.28 -12.81 -10.34
C THR A 294 -5.85 -13.53 -11.62
N ALA A 295 -6.78 -13.83 -12.54
CA ALA A 295 -6.46 -14.37 -13.86
C ALA A 295 -5.57 -13.44 -14.70
N VAL A 296 -5.72 -12.11 -14.58
CA VAL A 296 -4.82 -11.14 -15.24
C VAL A 296 -3.39 -11.25 -14.70
N GLN A 297 -3.24 -11.58 -13.42
CA GLN A 297 -1.94 -11.72 -12.77
C GLN A 297 -1.27 -13.04 -13.17
N VAL A 298 -2.02 -14.14 -13.22
CA VAL A 298 -1.56 -15.42 -13.78
C VAL A 298 -1.11 -15.23 -15.23
N ARG A 299 -1.85 -14.46 -16.04
CA ARG A 299 -1.45 -14.11 -17.41
C ARG A 299 -0.13 -13.36 -17.45
N ALA A 300 0.03 -12.34 -16.60
CA ALA A 300 1.28 -11.57 -16.53
C ALA A 300 2.47 -12.44 -16.10
N TRP A 301 2.26 -13.33 -15.13
CA TRP A 301 3.25 -14.31 -14.70
C TRP A 301 3.63 -15.29 -15.83
N ALA A 302 2.65 -15.83 -16.55
CA ALA A 302 2.89 -16.75 -17.67
C ALA A 302 3.73 -16.09 -18.77
N LEU A 303 3.47 -14.82 -19.08
CA LEU A 303 4.25 -14.08 -20.07
C LEU A 303 5.68 -13.80 -19.58
N ASP A 304 5.84 -13.36 -18.34
CA ASP A 304 7.14 -12.95 -17.77
C ASP A 304 8.06 -14.14 -17.45
N LYS A 305 7.53 -15.16 -16.76
CA LYS A 305 8.32 -16.27 -16.21
C LYS A 305 8.40 -17.48 -17.12
N VAL A 306 7.33 -17.74 -17.90
CA VAL A 306 7.25 -18.90 -18.81
C VAL A 306 7.48 -18.48 -20.27
N GLY A 307 7.08 -17.26 -20.65
CA GLY A 307 7.11 -16.81 -22.04
C GLY A 307 5.87 -17.22 -22.84
N ALA A 308 4.80 -17.66 -22.17
CA ALA A 308 3.55 -18.09 -22.79
C ALA A 308 2.50 -16.97 -22.76
N SER A 309 1.90 -16.68 -23.92
CA SER A 309 0.82 -15.69 -24.04
C SER A 309 -0.54 -16.37 -23.96
N LEU A 310 -1.20 -16.28 -22.81
CA LEU A 310 -2.54 -16.84 -22.58
C LEU A 310 -3.63 -15.75 -22.62
N SER A 311 -4.85 -16.13 -23.01
CA SER A 311 -6.03 -15.28 -22.82
C SER A 311 -6.57 -15.43 -21.39
N VAL A 312 -7.22 -14.40 -20.84
CA VAL A 312 -7.90 -14.50 -19.54
C VAL A 312 -9.00 -15.56 -19.58
N PHE A 313 -9.68 -15.69 -20.72
CA PHE A 313 -10.69 -16.72 -20.94
C PHE A 313 -10.12 -18.14 -20.81
N ASN A 314 -8.91 -18.40 -21.35
CA ASN A 314 -8.25 -19.70 -21.21
C ASN A 314 -7.94 -20.01 -19.74
N ILE A 315 -7.47 -19.03 -18.99
CA ILE A 315 -7.13 -19.18 -17.56
C ILE A 315 -8.40 -19.43 -16.72
N MET A 316 -9.51 -18.79 -17.08
CA MET A 316 -10.80 -18.92 -16.39
C MET A 316 -11.65 -20.11 -16.88
N SER A 317 -11.16 -20.86 -17.87
CA SER A 317 -11.88 -22.02 -18.40
C SER A 317 -11.87 -23.20 -17.40
N ASN A 318 -12.59 -24.27 -17.73
CA ASN A 318 -12.59 -25.51 -16.93
C ASN A 318 -11.33 -26.37 -17.14
N LYS A 319 -10.28 -25.83 -17.76
CA LYS A 319 -9.00 -26.52 -17.88
C LYS A 319 -8.37 -26.74 -16.52
N THR A 320 -7.84 -27.93 -16.32
CA THR A 320 -7.08 -28.29 -15.13
C THR A 320 -5.76 -27.52 -15.07
N ILE A 321 -5.17 -27.43 -13.87
CA ILE A 321 -3.83 -26.85 -13.69
C ILE A 321 -2.82 -27.54 -14.59
N LEU A 322 -2.91 -28.87 -14.73
CA LEU A 322 -2.03 -29.66 -15.58
C LEU A 322 -2.18 -29.31 -17.07
N GLU A 323 -3.41 -29.28 -17.60
CA GLU A 323 -3.68 -28.95 -19.01
C GLU A 323 -3.21 -27.53 -19.35
N LEU A 324 -3.44 -26.57 -18.46
CA LEU A 324 -3.00 -25.19 -18.67
C LEU A 324 -1.46 -25.11 -18.66
N SER A 325 -0.80 -25.87 -17.78
CA SER A 325 0.66 -25.94 -17.69
C SER A 325 1.29 -26.56 -18.93
N GLU A 326 0.66 -27.59 -19.50
CA GLU A 326 1.11 -28.21 -20.74
C GLU A 326 1.00 -27.24 -21.93
N GLU A 327 -0.13 -26.51 -22.05
CA GLU A 327 -0.32 -25.50 -23.10
C GLU A 327 0.75 -24.39 -23.02
N MET A 328 1.05 -23.94 -21.80
CA MET A 328 2.12 -22.97 -21.55
C MET A 328 3.51 -23.53 -21.90
N ALA A 329 3.80 -24.78 -21.50
CA ALA A 329 5.06 -25.44 -21.78
C ALA A 329 5.28 -25.62 -23.29
N ARG A 330 4.28 -26.08 -24.04
CA ARG A 330 4.31 -26.20 -25.51
C ARG A 330 4.58 -24.85 -26.18
N THR A 331 3.90 -23.80 -25.71
CA THR A 331 4.09 -22.45 -26.26
C THR A 331 5.50 -21.92 -26.03
N ALA A 332 6.07 -22.17 -24.85
CA ALA A 332 7.38 -21.65 -24.44
C ALA A 332 8.57 -22.40 -25.05
N THR A 333 8.45 -23.72 -25.22
CA THR A 333 9.56 -24.60 -25.66
C THR A 333 9.49 -24.97 -27.14
N GLY A 334 8.29 -24.92 -27.74
CA GLY A 334 8.08 -25.40 -29.12
C GLY A 334 7.96 -26.92 -29.24
N PHE A 335 7.95 -27.67 -28.13
CA PHE A 335 7.72 -29.12 -28.17
C PHE A 335 6.38 -29.45 -28.85
N GLY A 336 6.44 -30.29 -29.88
CA GLY A 336 5.27 -30.67 -30.69
C GLY A 336 4.87 -29.66 -31.78
N LYS A 337 5.77 -28.76 -32.21
CA LYS A 337 5.56 -27.95 -33.43
C LYS A 337 5.96 -28.63 -34.74
N ASP A 338 6.59 -29.79 -34.67
CA ASP A 338 6.88 -30.62 -35.85
C ASP A 338 6.09 -31.95 -35.76
N GLY A 339 5.07 -32.07 -36.61
CA GLY A 339 4.39 -33.33 -36.94
C GLY A 339 2.93 -33.47 -36.49
N GLU A 340 2.03 -33.27 -37.47
CA GLU A 340 0.59 -33.63 -37.53
C GLU A 340 -0.42 -32.92 -36.61
#